data_AF-T0R189-F1
#
_entry.id   AF-T0R189-F1
#
_cell.length_a   1.000
_cell.length_b   1.000
_cell.length_c   1.000
_cell.angle_alpha   90.00
_cell.angle_beta   90.00
_cell.angle_gamma   90.00
#
_symmetry.space_group_name_H-M   'P 1'
#
loop_
_entity.id
_entity.type
_entity.pdbx_description
1 polymer ?
#
loop_
_entity_poly.entity_id
_entity_poly.type
_entity_poly.pdbx_seq_one_letter_code
_entity_poly.pdbx_strand_id
1 'polypeptide(L)' 'MKDFSDMSTWSPKRLRTLRNNLNNRISAFSAGSPKELQKSHALFGLEEVECKELLEKVKKLLVSAK' A
#
# COMPACT_ATOMS: atom_id res chain seq x y z
N MET A 1 3.19 6.93 12.68
CA MET A 1 2.36 6.80 11.46
C MET A 1 3.33 6.81 10.29
N LYS A 2 3.33 5.79 9.41
CA LYS A 2 4.16 5.89 8.21
C LYS A 2 3.48 6.89 7.30
N ASP A 3 4.15 8.00 7.04
CA ASP A 3 3.63 9.03 6.17
C ASP A 3 3.79 8.58 4.71
N PHE A 4 2.66 8.57 3.98
CA PHE A 4 2.60 8.29 2.54
C PHE A 4 2.40 9.59 1.73
N SER A 5 2.52 10.76 2.37
CA SER A 5 2.37 12.09 1.75
C SER A 5 3.36 12.30 0.62
N ASP A 6 4.62 11.91 0.82
CA ASP A 6 5.66 11.95 -0.21
C ASP A 6 6.34 10.58 -0.41
N MET A 7 5.98 9.96 -1.54
CA MET A 7 6.57 8.72 -2.03
C MET A 7 7.37 8.93 -3.32
N SER A 8 7.52 10.19 -3.78
CA SER A 8 8.19 10.50 -5.05
C SER A 8 9.70 10.18 -5.00
N THR A 9 10.28 10.26 -3.81
CA THR A 9 11.69 9.96 -3.53
C THR A 9 11.95 8.47 -3.23
N TRP A 10 10.91 7.63 -3.19
CA TRP A 10 11.07 6.23 -2.86
C TRP A 10 11.67 5.45 -4.01
N SER A 11 12.55 4.49 -3.68
CA SER A 11 13.13 3.62 -4.70
C SER A 11 12.05 2.74 -5.36
N PRO A 12 12.22 2.37 -6.64
CA PRO A 12 11.28 1.47 -7.32
C PRO A 12 11.07 0.14 -6.60
N LYS A 13 12.11 -0.37 -5.92
CA LYS A 13 12.02 -1.58 -5.09
C LYS A 13 11.03 -1.38 -3.93
N ARG A 14 11.14 -0.26 -3.21
CA ARG A 14 10.25 0.06 -2.07
C ARG A 14 8.80 0.26 -2.53
N LEU A 15 8.60 0.95 -3.66
CA LEU A 15 7.28 1.12 -4.27
C LEU A 15 6.65 -0.23 -4.69
N ARG A 16 7.43 -1.13 -5.30
CA ARG A 16 6.97 -2.49 -5.63
C ARG A 16 6.57 -3.30 -4.39
N THR A 17 7.36 -3.21 -3.31
CA THR A 17 7.01 -3.84 -2.03
C THR A 17 5.69 -3.30 -1.48
N LEU A 18 5.51 -1.97 -1.48
CA LEU A 18 4.27 -1.35 -1.01
C LEU A 18 3.07 -1.78 -1.87
N ARG A 19 3.19 -1.75 -3.20
CA ARG A 19 2.16 -2.24 -4.14
C ARG A 19 1.74 -3.68 -3.82
N ASN A 20 2.70 -4.56 -3.57
CA ASN A 20 2.40 -5.97 -3.27
C ASN A 20 1.68 -6.11 -1.93
N ASN A 21 2.09 -5.36 -0.90
CA ASN A 21 1.40 -5.35 0.38
C ASN A 21 -0.04 -4.85 0.25
N LEU A 22 -0.27 -3.81 -0.56
CA LEU A 22 -1.60 -3.26 -0.83
C LEU A 22 -2.48 -4.26 -1.55
N ASN A 23 -1.99 -4.91 -2.61
CA ASN A 23 -2.73 -5.95 -3.32
C ASN A 23 -3.12 -7.10 -2.38
N ASN A 24 -2.18 -7.59 -1.57
CA ASN A 24 -2.47 -8.65 -0.60
C ASN A 24 -3.53 -8.21 0.43
N ARG A 25 -3.45 -6.96 0.88
CA ARG A 25 -4.40 -6.41 1.86
C ARG A 25 -5.79 -6.26 1.27
N ILE A 26 -5.91 -5.73 0.06
CA ILE A 26 -7.18 -5.59 -0.67
C ILE A 26 -7.80 -6.96 -0.92
N SER A 27 -7.02 -7.96 -1.36
CA SER A 27 -7.52 -9.32 -1.52
C SER A 27 -8.06 -9.91 -0.22
N ALA A 28 -7.42 -9.64 0.93
CA ALA A 28 -7.89 -10.11 2.23
C ALA A 28 -9.21 -9.45 2.66
N PHE A 29 -9.40 -8.15 2.34
CA PHE A 29 -10.68 -7.47 2.53
C PHE A 29 -11.78 -8.07 1.64
N SER A 30 -11.50 -8.27 0.35
CA SER A 30 -12.47 -8.87 -0.59
C SER A 30 -12.84 -10.32 -0.22
N ALA A 31 -11.93 -11.06 0.39
CA ALA A 31 -12.17 -12.42 0.89
C ALA A 31 -12.90 -12.45 2.25
N GLY A 32 -13.24 -11.30 2.85
CA GLY A 32 -13.94 -11.21 4.14
C GLY A 32 -13.13 -11.68 5.34
N SER A 33 -11.81 -11.87 5.20
CA SER A 33 -10.91 -12.36 6.25
C SER A 33 -9.64 -11.50 6.41
N PRO A 34 -9.76 -10.17 6.54
CA PRO A 34 -8.60 -9.31 6.72
C PRO A 34 -7.96 -9.56 8.10
N LYS A 35 -6.79 -10.20 8.11
CA LYS A 35 -6.00 -10.37 9.34
C LYS A 35 -5.66 -9.02 9.96
N GLU A 36 -5.73 -8.90 11.27
CA GLU A 36 -5.23 -7.69 11.93
C GLU A 36 -3.73 -7.56 11.70
N LEU A 37 -3.30 -6.36 11.33
CA LEU A 37 -1.89 -6.06 11.10
C LEU A 37 -1.26 -5.60 12.42
N GLN A 38 0.03 -5.86 12.61
CA GLN A 38 0.76 -5.28 13.74
C GLN A 38 0.87 -3.76 13.58
N LYS A 39 0.92 -3.02 14.69
CA LYS A 39 1.08 -1.54 14.71
C LYS A 39 2.30 -1.03 13.92
N SER A 40 3.34 -1.85 13.78
CA SER A 40 4.56 -1.55 13.01
C SER A 40 4.40 -1.74 11.49
N HIS A 41 3.37 -2.46 11.05
CA HIS A 41 3.09 -2.71 9.65
C HIS A 41 2.72 -1.42 8.93
N ALA A 42 3.13 -1.28 7.66
CA ALA A 42 2.93 -0.04 6.92
C ALA A 42 1.46 0.32 6.69
N LEU A 43 0.61 -0.70 6.55
CA LEU A 43 -0.83 -0.55 6.29
C LEU A 43 -1.68 -0.70 7.57
N PHE A 44 -1.06 -0.61 8.74
CA PHE A 44 -1.81 -0.71 10.00
C PHE A 44 -2.82 0.44 10.11
N GLY A 45 -4.06 0.11 10.46
CA GLY A 45 -5.15 1.06 10.60
C GLY A 45 -5.72 1.60 9.29
N LEU A 46 -5.29 1.07 8.13
CA LEU A 46 -5.89 1.42 6.84
C LEU A 46 -7.04 0.48 6.48
N GLU A 47 -8.14 1.09 6.07
CA GLU A 47 -9.33 0.44 5.53
C GLU A 47 -9.17 0.09 4.05
N GLU A 48 -10.11 -0.69 3.52
CA GLU A 48 -10.08 -1.14 2.12
C GLU A 48 -10.03 0.02 1.12
N VAL A 49 -10.83 1.07 1.35
CA VAL A 49 -10.87 2.26 0.50
C VAL A 49 -9.52 2.97 0.48
N GLU A 50 -8.94 3.20 1.66
CA GLU A 50 -7.63 3.86 1.80
C GLU A 50 -6.51 3.04 1.13
N CYS A 51 -6.58 1.70 1.22
CA CYS A 51 -5.66 0.82 0.52
C CYS A 51 -5.78 0.95 -1.01
N LYS A 52 -7.01 1.04 -1.55
CA LYS A 52 -7.24 1.21 -2.99
C LYS A 52 -6.72 2.57 -3.49
N GLU A 53 -6.99 3.64 -2.76
CA GLU A 53 -6.49 4.98 -3.10
C GLU A 53 -4.95 5.04 -3.09
N LEU A 54 -4.32 4.44 -2.07
CA LEU A 54 -2.88 4.39 -1.97
C LEU A 54 -2.26 3.54 -3.10
N LEU A 55 -2.92 2.44 -3.49
CA LEU A 55 -2.47 1.59 -4.60
C LEU A 55 -2.40 2.36 -5.91
N GLU A 56 -3.41 3.18 -6.21
CA GLU A 56 -3.42 3.99 -7.43
C GLU A 56 -2.28 5.03 -7.45
N LYS A 57 -1.99 5.66 -6.30
CA LYS A 57 -0.83 6.56 -6.17
C LYS A 57 0.49 5.82 -6.44
N VAL A 58 0.68 4.64 -5.84
CA VAL A 58 1.90 3.83 -6.02
C VAL A 58 2.06 3.35 -7.46
N LYS A 59 0.98 2.95 -8.14
CA LYS A 59 1.01 2.55 -9.56
C LYS A 59 1.48 3.70 -10.45
N LYS A 60 0.95 4.92 -10.25
CA LYS A 60 1.36 6.11 -11.01
C LYS A 60 2.87 6.38 -10.84
N LEU A 61 3.36 6.35 -9.60
CA LEU A 61 4.79 6.54 -9.32
C LEU A 61 5.68 5.47 -9.96
N LEU A 62 5.25 4.21 -9.97
CA LEU A 62 6.00 3.12 -10.63
C LEU A 62 6.05 3.25 -12.15
N VAL A 63 5.02 3.83 -12.77
CA VAL A 63 5.02 4.12 -14.21
C VAL A 63 5.96 5.28 -14.52
N SER A 64 5.96 6.33 -13.69
CA SER A 64 6.86 7.48 -13.86
C SER A 64 8.33 7.18 -13.53
N ALA A 65 8.62 6.11 -12.80
CA ALA A 65 9.97 5.68 -12.45
C ALA A 65 10.60 4.69 -13.45
N LYS A 66 9.90 4.39 -14.56
CA LYS A 66 10.41 3.62 -15.69
C LYS A 66 11.04 4.54 -16.73
#